data_AF-A0A950W355-F1
#
_entry.id   AF-A0A950W355-F1
#
_cell.length_a   1.000
_cell.length_b   1.000
_cell.length_c   1.000
_cell.angle_alpha   90.00
_cell.angle_beta   90.00
_cell.angle_gamma   90.00
#
_symmetry.space_group_name_H-M   'P 1'
#
loop_
_entity.id
_entity.type
_entity.pdbx_description
1 polymer ?
#
loop_
_entity_poly.entity_id
_entity_poly.type
_entity_poly.pdbx_seq_one_letter_code
_entity_poly.pdbx_strand_id
1 'polypeptide(L)'
;MLTDRYGLLVSTTSSAARDAYVEGCEAKLTMYPGAIETFDRAIAADPRFALAHAAKAHALLERGDAAAARASVAAANSLTAGLPAREASHIAFFDLLVAGQAEGALSAVYAHLNAWPRDVMVLATTAFTNGLIGNSGRARQKRMLLELLDRLAPSYGDDWWFTAHHGMALSENGQRAAARPKIERSLAQNPTNPWAAHAFAHLCYEEGDANAARDSLTSWLTTYPRSGALYSHLSWHCALGHLETGDAAAAFRLFREAFAPEVHSGPPRGKVNDTVSFLWRWELAGHPRDADAWRAAHDFVTGAFPRPGLAFSDMHIALAQAVAGNEAALEVRERQI
;
A
#
# COMPACT_ATOMS: atom_id res chain seq x y z
N MET A 1 22.90 -23.71 -2.21
CA MET A 1 22.10 -22.67 -2.89
C MET A 1 21.26 -21.98 -1.83
N LEU A 2 21.14 -20.66 -1.89
CA LEU A 2 20.40 -19.88 -0.89
C LEU A 2 18.95 -19.67 -1.35
N THR A 3 18.04 -19.47 -0.40
CA THR A 3 16.62 -19.21 -0.67
C THR A 3 16.11 -18.00 0.08
N ASP A 4 15.07 -17.37 -0.46
CA ASP A 4 14.28 -16.35 0.25
C ASP A 4 13.33 -16.97 1.30
N ARG A 5 12.48 -16.13 1.92
CA ARG A 5 11.48 -16.51 2.92
C ARG A 5 10.48 -17.56 2.41
N TYR A 6 10.15 -17.56 1.11
CA TYR A 6 9.14 -18.44 0.52
C TYR A 6 9.75 -19.69 -0.14
N GLY A 7 11.07 -19.89 0.03
CA GLY A 7 11.80 -21.04 -0.47
C GLY A 7 12.24 -20.93 -1.93
N LEU A 8 12.18 -19.74 -2.53
CA LEU A 8 12.64 -19.51 -3.89
C LEU A 8 14.16 -19.34 -3.92
N LEU A 9 14.84 -20.09 -4.81
CA LEU A 9 16.29 -20.04 -4.98
C LEU A 9 16.76 -18.64 -5.42
N VAL A 10 17.71 -18.02 -4.72
CA VAL A 10 18.30 -16.74 -5.14
C VAL A 10 19.69 -16.93 -5.78
N SER A 11 20.03 -16.08 -6.75
CA SER A 11 21.28 -16.16 -7.53
C SER A 11 22.54 -15.77 -6.77
N THR A 12 22.41 -15.03 -5.66
CA THR A 12 23.57 -14.69 -4.82
C THR A 12 24.12 -15.92 -4.09
N THR A 13 25.45 -15.95 -3.94
CA THR A 13 26.15 -16.91 -3.07
C THR A 13 26.50 -16.31 -1.71
N SER A 14 26.27 -15.01 -1.52
CA SER A 14 26.55 -14.29 -0.28
C SER A 14 25.39 -14.44 0.69
N SER A 15 25.61 -15.16 1.80
CA SER A 15 24.62 -15.28 2.88
C SER A 15 24.21 -13.92 3.42
N ALA A 16 25.17 -12.99 3.56
CA ALA A 16 24.90 -11.63 4.03
C ALA A 16 23.98 -10.85 3.07
N ALA A 17 24.20 -10.98 1.75
CA ALA A 17 23.34 -10.36 0.76
C ALA A 17 21.92 -10.95 0.76
N ARG A 18 21.81 -12.28 0.89
CA ARG A 18 20.52 -12.96 1.02
C ARG A 18 19.79 -12.53 2.28
N ASP A 19 20.45 -12.55 3.43
CA ASP A 19 19.82 -12.25 4.73
C ASP A 19 19.29 -10.79 4.74
N ALA A 20 20.11 -9.85 4.25
CA ALA A 20 19.67 -8.47 4.08
C ALA A 20 18.51 -8.36 3.09
N TYR A 21 18.54 -9.04 1.94
CA TYR A 21 17.42 -9.03 1.00
C TYR A 21 16.12 -9.53 1.63
N VAL A 22 16.16 -10.63 2.38
CA VAL A 22 14.99 -11.18 3.08
C VAL A 22 14.45 -10.19 4.12
N GLU A 23 15.32 -9.55 4.89
CA GLU A 23 14.94 -8.49 5.84
C GLU A 23 14.28 -7.29 5.12
N GLY A 24 14.78 -6.90 3.95
CA GLY A 24 14.20 -5.81 3.16
C GLY A 24 12.84 -6.17 2.57
N CYS A 25 12.69 -7.41 2.10
CA CYS A 25 11.41 -7.96 1.69
C CYS A 25 10.41 -7.96 2.86
N GLU A 26 10.83 -8.37 4.05
CA GLU A 26 9.99 -8.37 5.25
C GLU A 26 9.51 -6.95 5.59
N ALA A 27 10.42 -5.98 5.64
CA ALA A 27 10.09 -4.57 5.87
C ALA A 27 9.10 -4.04 4.82
N LYS A 28 9.26 -4.45 3.56
CA LYS A 28 8.33 -4.08 2.49
C LYS A 28 6.94 -4.73 2.63
N LEU A 29 6.88 -6.03 2.91
CA LEU A 29 5.62 -6.77 3.06
C LEU A 29 4.83 -6.32 4.30
N THR A 30 5.54 -5.89 5.34
CA THR A 30 4.96 -5.31 6.55
C THR A 30 4.79 -3.79 6.47
N MET A 31 5.28 -3.13 5.41
CA MET A 31 5.27 -1.66 5.30
C MET A 31 5.96 -0.92 6.47
N TYR A 32 6.91 -1.58 7.14
CA TYR A 32 7.76 -0.97 8.16
C TYR A 32 8.84 -0.09 7.50
N PRO A 33 9.39 0.90 8.22
CA PRO A 33 10.54 1.67 7.73
C PRO A 33 11.78 0.76 7.56
N GLY A 34 12.75 1.19 6.74
CA GLY A 34 14.06 0.51 6.63
C GLY A 34 14.26 -0.40 5.41
N ALA A 35 13.25 -0.55 4.53
CA ALA A 35 13.35 -1.46 3.38
C ALA A 35 14.47 -1.04 2.40
N ILE A 36 14.58 0.25 2.08
CA ILE A 36 15.57 0.77 1.12
C ILE A 36 16.99 0.57 1.65
N GLU A 37 17.23 0.95 2.90
CA GLU A 37 18.50 0.85 3.60
C GLU A 37 18.96 -0.62 3.69
N THR A 38 18.00 -1.52 3.83
CA THR A 38 18.25 -2.96 3.91
C THR A 38 18.56 -3.56 2.53
N PHE A 39 17.89 -3.11 1.47
CA PHE A 39 18.29 -3.47 0.11
C PHE A 39 19.67 -2.88 -0.26
N ASP A 40 20.01 -1.69 0.25
CA ASP A 40 21.35 -1.13 0.10
C ASP A 40 22.43 -1.99 0.75
N ARG A 41 22.17 -2.54 1.95
CA ARG A 41 23.07 -3.53 2.57
C ARG A 41 23.20 -4.79 1.74
N ALA A 42 22.10 -5.30 1.17
CA ALA A 42 22.14 -6.47 0.29
C ALA A 42 23.01 -6.22 -0.96
N ILE A 43 22.85 -5.05 -1.59
CA ILE A 43 23.62 -4.62 -2.76
C ILE A 43 25.10 -4.39 -2.39
N ALA A 44 25.39 -3.83 -1.21
CA ALA A 44 26.77 -3.65 -0.75
C ALA A 44 27.49 -4.99 -0.52
N ALA A 45 26.76 -6.00 -0.02
CA ALA A 45 27.29 -7.35 0.22
C ALA A 45 27.44 -8.18 -1.06
N ASP A 46 26.62 -7.93 -2.08
CA ASP A 46 26.75 -8.49 -3.43
C ASP A 46 26.22 -7.50 -4.48
N PRO A 47 27.09 -6.69 -5.11
CA PRO A 47 26.69 -5.70 -6.10
C PRO A 47 26.00 -6.31 -7.33
N ARG A 48 26.19 -7.61 -7.58
CA ARG A 48 25.58 -8.33 -8.71
C ARG A 48 24.23 -8.94 -8.36
N PHE A 49 23.71 -8.76 -7.15
CA PHE A 49 22.44 -9.35 -6.73
C PHE A 49 21.24 -8.59 -7.33
N ALA A 50 20.85 -8.97 -8.54
CA ALA A 50 19.85 -8.26 -9.35
C ALA A 50 18.47 -8.13 -8.67
N LEU A 51 18.04 -9.14 -7.89
CA LEU A 51 16.77 -9.08 -7.15
C LEU A 51 16.76 -7.94 -6.11
N ALA A 52 17.88 -7.66 -5.44
CA ALA A 52 17.96 -6.57 -4.46
C ALA A 52 17.82 -5.21 -5.15
N HIS A 53 18.44 -5.03 -6.32
CA HIS A 53 18.29 -3.82 -7.14
C HIS A 53 16.83 -3.63 -7.63
N ALA A 54 16.15 -4.70 -8.05
CA ALA A 54 14.75 -4.64 -8.46
C ALA A 54 13.80 -4.31 -7.30
N ALA A 55 13.99 -4.95 -6.14
CA ALA A 55 13.19 -4.69 -4.94
C ALA A 55 13.38 -3.25 -4.42
N LYS A 56 14.63 -2.75 -4.44
CA LYS A 56 14.94 -1.34 -4.14
C LYS A 56 14.24 -0.38 -5.11
N ALA A 57 14.24 -0.70 -6.40
CA ALA A 57 13.56 0.13 -7.41
C ALA A 57 12.06 0.30 -7.09
N HIS A 58 11.40 -0.78 -6.69
CA HIS A 58 10.00 -0.73 -6.29
C HIS A 58 9.78 0.10 -5.01
N ALA A 59 10.61 -0.10 -3.99
CA ALA A 59 10.51 0.69 -2.75
C ALA A 59 10.72 2.20 -2.98
N LEU A 60 11.64 2.57 -3.88
CA LEU A 60 11.87 3.97 -4.29
C LEU A 60 10.67 4.54 -5.06
N LEU A 61 10.06 3.74 -5.95
CA LEU A 61 8.87 4.14 -6.69
C LEU A 61 7.70 4.45 -5.76
N GLU A 62 7.48 3.61 -4.74
CA GLU A 62 6.43 3.82 -3.72
C GLU A 62 6.67 5.07 -2.86
N ARG A 63 7.94 5.49 -2.68
CA ARG A 63 8.31 6.77 -2.05
C ARG A 63 8.16 7.97 -2.97
N GLY A 64 7.87 7.75 -4.26
CA GLY A 64 7.75 8.81 -5.27
C GLY A 64 9.08 9.22 -5.91
N ASP A 65 10.19 8.54 -5.62
CA ASP A 65 11.49 8.81 -6.24
C ASP A 65 11.65 8.02 -7.55
N ALA A 66 10.93 8.47 -8.57
CA ALA A 66 10.93 7.81 -9.88
C ALA A 66 12.30 7.84 -10.56
N ALA A 67 13.14 8.83 -10.27
CA ALA A 67 14.48 8.93 -10.87
C ALA A 67 15.41 7.86 -10.28
N ALA A 68 15.47 7.74 -8.94
CA ALA A 68 16.25 6.70 -8.30
C ALA A 68 15.71 5.30 -8.60
N ALA A 69 14.38 5.14 -8.68
CA ALA A 69 13.77 3.87 -9.08
C ALA A 69 14.24 3.41 -10.47
N ARG A 70 14.26 4.32 -11.46
CA ARG A 70 14.79 4.04 -12.82
C ARG A 70 16.26 3.65 -12.80
N ALA A 71 17.09 4.33 -12.01
CA ALA A 71 18.50 3.98 -11.89
C ALA A 71 18.68 2.57 -11.28
N SER A 72 17.91 2.25 -10.24
CA SER A 72 17.99 0.95 -9.56
C SER A 72 17.52 -0.21 -10.46
N VAL A 73 16.44 -0.04 -11.23
CA VAL A 73 15.99 -1.11 -12.15
C VAL A 73 16.92 -1.27 -13.34
N ALA A 74 17.54 -0.18 -13.83
CA ALA A 74 18.57 -0.27 -14.87
C ALA A 74 19.79 -1.08 -14.40
N ALA A 75 20.20 -0.92 -13.14
CA ALA A 75 21.24 -1.76 -12.54
C ALA A 75 20.83 -3.24 -12.52
N ALA A 76 19.59 -3.55 -12.12
CA ALA A 76 19.07 -4.92 -12.15
C ALA A 76 19.09 -5.52 -13.57
N ASN A 77 18.62 -4.77 -14.56
CA ASN A 77 18.62 -5.18 -15.97
C ASN A 77 20.03 -5.50 -16.51
N SER A 78 21.04 -4.72 -16.09
CA SER A 78 22.44 -4.93 -16.50
C SER A 78 23.04 -6.26 -15.99
N LEU A 79 22.39 -6.89 -15.01
CA LEU A 79 22.85 -8.10 -14.32
C LEU A 79 22.08 -9.37 -14.71
N THR A 80 21.23 -9.31 -15.75
CA THR A 80 20.33 -10.42 -16.15
C THR A 80 21.02 -11.59 -16.86
N ALA A 81 22.24 -11.38 -17.39
CA ALA A 81 22.96 -12.42 -18.12
C ALA A 81 23.25 -13.65 -17.25
N GLY A 82 22.72 -14.81 -17.66
CA GLY A 82 22.91 -16.07 -16.94
C GLY A 82 22.01 -16.27 -15.72
N LEU A 83 21.07 -15.36 -15.45
CA LEU A 83 20.12 -15.54 -14.34
C LEU A 83 19.11 -16.66 -14.64
N PRO A 84 18.61 -17.34 -13.60
CA PRO A 84 17.48 -18.26 -13.73
C PRO A 84 16.25 -17.57 -14.32
N ALA A 85 15.42 -18.33 -15.04
CA ALA A 85 14.22 -17.81 -15.71
C ALA A 85 13.29 -17.00 -14.78
N ARG A 86 13.16 -17.41 -13.50
CA ARG A 86 12.37 -16.67 -12.50
C ARG A 86 12.89 -15.25 -12.31
N GLU A 87 14.18 -15.10 -12.04
CA GLU A 87 14.76 -13.79 -11.72
C GLU A 87 14.74 -12.88 -12.94
N ALA A 88 15.01 -13.42 -14.14
CA ALA A 88 14.88 -12.66 -15.38
C ALA A 88 13.44 -12.15 -15.58
N SER A 89 12.43 -12.99 -15.34
CA SER A 89 11.01 -12.59 -15.43
C SER A 89 10.63 -11.57 -14.35
N HIS A 90 11.12 -11.73 -13.12
CA HIS A 90 10.91 -10.81 -12.01
C HIS A 90 11.47 -9.42 -12.33
N ILE A 91 12.70 -9.34 -12.83
CA ILE A 91 13.36 -8.07 -13.19
C ILE A 91 12.63 -7.40 -14.35
N ALA A 92 12.26 -8.17 -15.39
CA ALA A 92 11.50 -7.66 -16.52
C ALA A 92 10.12 -7.09 -16.09
N PHE A 93 9.46 -7.73 -15.12
CA PHE A 93 8.22 -7.18 -14.55
C PHE A 93 8.44 -5.83 -13.86
N PHE A 94 9.48 -5.70 -13.03
CA PHE A 94 9.77 -4.42 -12.36
C PHE A 94 10.23 -3.32 -13.31
N ASP A 95 10.89 -3.67 -14.41
CA ASP A 95 11.23 -2.71 -15.47
C ASP A 95 9.97 -2.09 -16.09
N LEU A 96 8.98 -2.92 -16.44
CA LEU A 96 7.68 -2.47 -16.94
C LEU A 96 6.96 -1.58 -15.93
N LEU A 97 6.99 -1.95 -14.64
CA LEU A 97 6.36 -1.21 -13.57
C LEU A 97 6.99 0.18 -13.40
N VAL A 98 8.32 0.26 -13.35
CA VAL A 98 9.07 1.52 -13.20
C VAL A 98 8.96 2.41 -14.44
N ALA A 99 8.85 1.80 -15.63
CA ALA A 99 8.60 2.50 -16.88
C ALA A 99 7.15 3.02 -17.03
N GLY A 100 6.25 2.67 -16.10
CA GLY A 100 4.84 3.06 -16.15
C GLY A 100 4.03 2.33 -17.24
N GLN A 101 4.53 1.18 -17.72
CA GLN A 101 3.88 0.40 -18.77
C GLN A 101 2.81 -0.54 -18.17
N ALA A 102 1.69 0.05 -17.71
CA ALA A 102 0.68 -0.63 -16.91
C ALA A 102 0.12 -1.93 -17.55
N GLU A 103 -0.23 -1.90 -18.83
CA GLU A 103 -0.75 -3.09 -19.54
C GLU A 103 0.30 -4.20 -19.68
N GLY A 104 1.55 -3.81 -19.97
CA GLY A 104 2.68 -4.74 -20.00
C GLY A 104 2.90 -5.39 -18.63
N ALA A 105 2.94 -4.57 -17.57
CA ALA A 105 3.11 -5.05 -16.20
C ALA A 105 1.96 -5.97 -15.77
N LEU A 106 0.71 -5.65 -16.13
CA LEU A 106 -0.47 -6.48 -15.86
C LEU A 106 -0.37 -7.84 -16.57
N SER A 107 0.06 -7.89 -17.82
CA SER A 107 0.28 -9.16 -18.52
C SER A 107 1.41 -9.96 -17.87
N ALA A 108 2.53 -9.29 -17.56
CA ALA A 108 3.71 -9.91 -16.98
C ALA A 108 3.45 -10.49 -15.58
N VAL A 109 2.66 -9.83 -14.73
CA VAL A 109 2.37 -10.36 -13.38
C VAL A 109 1.60 -11.67 -13.43
N TYR A 110 0.62 -11.82 -14.32
CA TYR A 110 -0.11 -13.08 -14.48
C TYR A 110 0.79 -14.19 -15.02
N ALA A 111 1.59 -13.90 -16.06
CA ALA A 111 2.53 -14.87 -16.62
C ALA A 111 3.55 -15.34 -15.56
N HIS A 112 4.11 -14.40 -14.79
CA HIS A 112 5.09 -14.68 -13.75
C HIS A 112 4.50 -15.52 -12.63
N LEU A 113 3.38 -15.11 -12.03
CA LEU A 113 2.77 -15.80 -10.90
C LEU A 113 2.15 -17.16 -11.28
N ASN A 114 1.87 -17.41 -12.56
CA ASN A 114 1.50 -18.75 -13.02
C ASN A 114 2.68 -19.73 -12.99
N ALA A 115 3.91 -19.26 -13.26
CA ALA A 115 5.12 -20.08 -13.22
C ALA A 115 5.75 -20.15 -11.82
N TRP A 116 5.70 -19.06 -11.06
CA TRP A 116 6.29 -18.93 -9.72
C TRP A 116 5.28 -18.33 -8.74
N PRO A 117 4.27 -19.10 -8.32
CA PRO A 117 3.16 -18.58 -7.51
C PRO A 117 3.60 -18.00 -6.17
N ARG A 118 4.76 -18.43 -5.65
CA ARG A 118 5.33 -17.98 -4.38
C ARG A 118 6.22 -16.74 -4.46
N ASP A 119 6.38 -16.12 -5.65
CA ASP A 119 7.13 -14.85 -5.74
C ASP A 119 6.29 -13.69 -5.19
N VAL A 120 6.38 -13.55 -3.87
CA VAL A 120 5.58 -12.62 -3.09
C VAL A 120 5.86 -11.16 -3.48
N MET A 121 7.07 -10.84 -3.93
CA MET A 121 7.45 -9.46 -4.21
C MET A 121 6.77 -8.95 -5.48
N VAL A 122 6.58 -9.83 -6.47
CA VAL A 122 5.74 -9.58 -7.64
C VAL A 122 4.26 -9.51 -7.25
N LEU A 123 3.76 -10.49 -6.48
CA LEU A 123 2.36 -10.50 -6.03
C LEU A 123 1.99 -9.26 -5.22
N ALA A 124 2.87 -8.83 -4.32
CA ALA A 124 2.67 -7.69 -3.43
C ALA A 124 2.41 -6.39 -4.19
N THR A 125 2.90 -6.23 -5.42
CA THR A 125 2.61 -5.05 -6.27
C THR A 125 1.12 -4.94 -6.65
N THR A 126 0.38 -6.04 -6.54
CA THR A 126 -1.02 -6.15 -6.97
C THR A 126 -1.98 -6.41 -5.81
N ALA A 127 -1.50 -6.98 -4.71
CA ALA A 127 -2.32 -7.62 -3.68
C ALA A 127 -3.12 -6.65 -2.79
N PHE A 128 -3.16 -5.35 -3.11
CA PHE A 128 -3.89 -4.32 -2.37
C PHE A 128 -4.81 -3.52 -3.29
N THR A 129 -5.84 -2.87 -2.71
CA THR A 129 -6.90 -2.14 -3.44
C THR A 129 -6.37 -0.99 -4.31
N ASN A 130 -5.22 -0.42 -3.96
CA ASN A 130 -4.52 0.60 -4.73
C ASN A 130 -3.27 0.05 -5.44
N GLY A 131 -3.16 -1.28 -5.61
CA GLY A 131 -2.06 -1.94 -6.32
C GLY A 131 -2.27 -1.90 -7.84
N LEU A 132 -1.41 -2.59 -8.58
CA LEU A 132 -1.44 -2.60 -10.05
C LEU A 132 -2.81 -2.97 -10.64
N ILE A 133 -3.48 -4.00 -10.09
CA ILE A 133 -4.84 -4.38 -10.52
C ILE A 133 -5.86 -3.32 -10.10
N GLY A 134 -5.81 -2.88 -8.85
CA GLY A 134 -6.73 -1.89 -8.29
C GLY A 134 -6.74 -0.55 -9.04
N ASN A 135 -5.55 -0.07 -9.43
CA ASN A 135 -5.36 1.16 -10.20
C ASN A 135 -5.53 0.99 -11.72
N SER A 136 -5.89 -0.20 -12.22
CA SER A 136 -6.00 -0.45 -13.67
C SER A 136 -7.19 0.25 -14.34
N GLY A 137 -8.14 0.81 -13.58
CA GLY A 137 -9.37 1.42 -14.12
C GLY A 137 -10.39 0.41 -14.68
N ARG A 138 -10.11 -0.90 -14.60
CA ARG A 138 -11.02 -1.95 -15.11
C ARG A 138 -12.22 -2.11 -14.21
N ALA A 139 -13.43 -2.18 -14.76
CA ALA A 139 -14.70 -2.27 -14.02
C ALA A 139 -14.88 -3.52 -13.11
N ARG A 140 -13.96 -4.50 -13.17
CA ARG A 140 -14.00 -5.73 -12.37
C ARG A 140 -12.70 -5.97 -11.58
N GLN A 141 -11.90 -4.93 -11.37
CA GLN A 141 -10.61 -5.00 -10.70
C GLN A 141 -10.67 -5.71 -9.34
N LYS A 142 -11.69 -5.44 -8.50
CA LYS A 142 -11.86 -6.12 -7.20
C LYS A 142 -12.06 -7.63 -7.36
N ARG A 143 -12.84 -8.03 -8.35
CA ARG A 143 -13.10 -9.44 -8.66
C ARG A 143 -11.88 -10.13 -9.28
N MET A 144 -11.17 -9.45 -10.17
CA MET A 144 -9.92 -9.93 -10.77
C MET A 144 -8.84 -10.19 -9.73
N LEU A 145 -8.72 -9.30 -8.74
CA LEU A 145 -7.79 -9.48 -7.62
C LEU A 145 -8.17 -10.72 -6.79
N LEU A 146 -9.45 -10.85 -6.43
CA LEU A 146 -9.91 -12.02 -5.68
C LEU A 146 -9.66 -13.34 -6.44
N GLU A 147 -9.94 -13.38 -7.75
CA GLU A 147 -9.70 -14.57 -8.59
C GLU A 147 -8.21 -14.93 -8.69
N LEU A 148 -7.32 -13.93 -8.70
CA LEU A 148 -5.87 -14.16 -8.64
C LEU A 148 -5.49 -14.78 -7.28
N LEU A 149 -5.96 -14.21 -6.19
CA LEU A 149 -5.65 -14.72 -4.84
C LEU A 149 -6.25 -16.11 -4.60
N ASP A 150 -7.50 -16.38 -5.03
CA ASP A 150 -8.10 -17.70 -4.92
C ASP A 150 -7.26 -18.78 -5.61
N ARG A 151 -6.71 -18.46 -6.80
CA ARG A 151 -5.82 -19.37 -7.54
C ARG A 151 -4.50 -19.62 -6.81
N LEU A 152 -3.95 -18.60 -6.15
CA LEU A 152 -2.67 -18.67 -5.46
C LEU A 152 -2.79 -19.25 -4.04
N ALA A 153 -3.97 -19.27 -3.44
CA ALA A 153 -4.19 -19.71 -2.07
C ALA A 153 -3.59 -21.09 -1.74
N PRO A 154 -3.69 -22.14 -2.59
CA PRO A 154 -3.04 -23.43 -2.31
C PRO A 154 -1.51 -23.35 -2.18
N SER A 155 -0.87 -22.37 -2.83
CA SER A 155 0.58 -22.19 -2.77
C SER A 155 1.05 -21.52 -1.47
N TYR A 156 0.21 -20.68 -0.86
CA TYR A 156 0.54 -19.92 0.36
C TYR A 156 -0.02 -20.55 1.64
N GLY A 157 -1.11 -21.33 1.53
CA GLY A 157 -1.78 -21.90 2.70
C GLY A 157 -2.22 -20.82 3.67
N ASP A 158 -1.79 -20.95 4.93
CA ASP A 158 -2.13 -20.05 6.02
C ASP A 158 -1.07 -18.97 6.29
N ASP A 159 -0.17 -18.66 5.36
CA ASP A 159 0.80 -17.57 5.53
C ASP A 159 0.09 -16.26 5.93
N TRP A 160 0.59 -15.63 6.99
CA TRP A 160 -0.04 -14.44 7.57
C TRP A 160 -0.15 -13.29 6.57
N TRP A 161 0.83 -13.09 5.69
CA TRP A 161 0.82 -11.98 4.75
C TRP A 161 -0.26 -12.24 3.71
N PHE A 162 -0.27 -13.45 3.14
CA PHE A 162 -1.22 -13.84 2.13
C PHE A 162 -2.66 -13.82 2.64
N THR A 163 -2.93 -14.39 3.81
CA THR A 163 -4.27 -14.47 4.39
C THR A 163 -4.86 -13.10 4.72
N ALA A 164 -4.05 -12.12 5.08
CA ALA A 164 -4.49 -10.74 5.26
C ALA A 164 -5.02 -10.12 3.97
N HIS A 165 -4.25 -10.23 2.87
CA HIS A 165 -4.63 -9.68 1.57
C HIS A 165 -5.80 -10.45 0.95
N HIS A 166 -5.84 -11.77 1.11
CA HIS A 166 -6.97 -12.60 0.66
C HIS A 166 -8.25 -12.28 1.43
N GLY A 167 -8.16 -12.14 2.75
CA GLY A 167 -9.28 -11.72 3.60
C GLY A 167 -9.83 -10.36 3.19
N MET A 168 -8.95 -9.37 2.96
CA MET A 168 -9.37 -8.06 2.45
C MET A 168 -10.09 -8.18 1.09
N ALA A 169 -9.52 -8.93 0.13
CA ALA A 169 -10.13 -9.09 -1.18
C ALA A 169 -11.51 -9.77 -1.11
N LEU A 170 -11.72 -10.71 -0.18
CA LEU A 170 -13.03 -11.31 0.09
C LEU A 170 -14.00 -10.26 0.65
N SER A 171 -13.58 -9.46 1.63
CA SER A 171 -14.39 -8.40 2.22
C SER A 171 -14.86 -7.38 1.17
N GLU A 172 -13.93 -6.92 0.32
CA GLU A 172 -14.18 -5.98 -0.78
C GLU A 172 -15.12 -6.53 -1.87
N ASN A 173 -15.32 -7.85 -1.92
CA ASN A 173 -16.30 -8.53 -2.77
C ASN A 173 -17.55 -8.98 -2.00
N GLY A 174 -17.78 -8.42 -0.80
CA GLY A 174 -18.95 -8.68 0.04
C GLY A 174 -18.93 -10.03 0.79
N GLN A 175 -17.85 -10.81 0.70
CA GLN A 175 -17.73 -12.13 1.32
C GLN A 175 -17.20 -12.05 2.76
N ARG A 176 -17.87 -11.24 3.60
CA ARG A 176 -17.44 -10.90 4.97
C ARG A 176 -17.22 -12.12 5.87
N ALA A 177 -18.13 -13.07 5.84
CA ALA A 177 -18.03 -14.30 6.65
C ALA A 177 -16.79 -15.15 6.30
N ALA A 178 -16.35 -15.14 5.04
CA ALA A 178 -15.13 -15.82 4.61
C ALA A 178 -13.87 -15.00 4.88
N ALA A 179 -13.98 -13.66 4.88
CA ALA A 179 -12.89 -12.73 5.12
C ALA A 179 -12.41 -12.78 6.59
N ARG A 180 -13.35 -12.68 7.54
CA ARG A 180 -13.07 -12.59 8.98
C ARG A 180 -12.06 -13.62 9.51
N PRO A 181 -12.26 -14.94 9.35
CA PRO A 181 -11.33 -15.92 9.90
C PRO A 181 -9.92 -15.86 9.29
N LYS A 182 -9.77 -15.36 8.06
CA LYS A 182 -8.46 -15.17 7.42
C LYS A 182 -7.72 -13.97 8.01
N ILE A 183 -8.42 -12.86 8.22
CA ILE A 183 -7.85 -11.64 8.81
C ILE A 183 -7.44 -11.90 10.27
N GLU A 184 -8.33 -12.51 11.06
CA GLU A 184 -8.05 -12.84 12.46
C GLU A 184 -6.89 -13.83 12.60
N ARG A 185 -6.81 -14.84 11.71
CA ARG A 185 -5.67 -15.76 11.67
C ARG A 185 -4.36 -15.05 11.35
N SER A 186 -4.37 -14.12 10.40
CA SER A 186 -3.18 -13.32 10.08
C SER A 186 -2.68 -12.54 11.30
N LEU A 187 -3.60 -11.86 12.01
CA LEU A 187 -3.27 -11.14 13.24
C LEU A 187 -2.78 -12.07 14.35
N ALA A 188 -3.35 -13.27 14.48
CA ALA A 188 -2.90 -14.24 15.47
C ALA A 188 -1.46 -14.74 15.19
N GLN A 189 -1.08 -14.90 13.93
CA GLN A 189 0.27 -15.32 13.54
C GLN A 189 1.30 -14.17 13.58
N ASN A 190 0.88 -12.98 13.14
CA ASN A 190 1.68 -11.76 13.20
C ASN A 190 0.84 -10.61 13.77
N PRO A 191 0.84 -10.43 15.10
CA PRO A 191 0.09 -9.36 15.77
C PRO A 191 0.49 -7.96 15.30
N THR A 192 1.67 -7.82 14.72
CA THR A 192 2.22 -6.56 14.24
C THR A 192 2.01 -6.32 12.74
N ASN A 193 1.17 -7.12 12.07
CA ASN A 193 0.86 -6.96 10.65
C ASN A 193 -0.10 -5.78 10.40
N PRO A 194 0.38 -4.64 9.85
CA PRO A 194 -0.49 -3.48 9.62
C PRO A 194 -1.54 -3.74 8.55
N TRP A 195 -1.27 -4.60 7.57
CA TRP A 195 -2.23 -4.88 6.52
C TRP A 195 -3.43 -5.68 7.05
N ALA A 196 -3.20 -6.60 8.00
CA ALA A 196 -4.30 -7.29 8.65
C ALA A 196 -5.08 -6.38 9.60
N ALA A 197 -4.41 -5.47 10.32
CA ALA A 197 -5.10 -4.44 11.12
C ALA A 197 -5.97 -3.53 10.23
N HIS A 198 -5.45 -3.14 9.07
CA HIS A 198 -6.19 -2.39 8.05
C HIS A 198 -7.39 -3.18 7.50
N ALA A 199 -7.20 -4.45 7.14
CA ALA A 199 -8.27 -5.32 6.68
C ALA A 199 -9.36 -5.53 7.75
N PHE A 200 -8.96 -5.64 9.02
CA PHE A 200 -9.89 -5.74 10.14
C PHE A 200 -10.70 -4.46 10.32
N ALA A 201 -10.06 -3.29 10.22
CA ALA A 201 -10.74 -1.99 10.29
C ALA A 201 -11.79 -1.83 9.17
N HIS A 202 -11.42 -2.19 7.94
CA HIS A 202 -12.36 -2.22 6.81
C HIS A 202 -13.53 -3.17 7.04
N LEU A 203 -13.26 -4.38 7.53
CA LEU A 203 -14.32 -5.36 7.82
C LEU A 203 -15.29 -4.83 8.88
N CYS A 204 -14.79 -4.21 9.95
CA CYS A 204 -15.62 -3.61 10.98
C CYS A 204 -16.48 -2.47 10.43
N TYR A 205 -15.92 -1.62 9.55
CA TYR A 205 -16.68 -0.58 8.86
C TYR A 205 -17.82 -1.16 8.02
N GLU A 206 -17.54 -2.20 7.22
CA GLU A 206 -18.55 -2.89 6.39
C GLU A 206 -19.63 -3.63 7.20
N GLU A 207 -19.36 -3.92 8.48
CA GLU A 207 -20.31 -4.53 9.42
C GLU A 207 -21.01 -3.51 10.32
N GLY A 208 -20.62 -2.23 10.25
CA GLY A 208 -21.15 -1.17 11.11
C GLY A 208 -20.69 -1.26 12.57
N ASP A 209 -19.57 -1.93 12.86
CA ASP A 209 -19.01 -2.10 14.21
C ASP A 209 -17.85 -1.13 14.47
N ALA A 210 -18.18 0.15 14.61
CA ALA A 210 -17.22 1.22 14.89
C ALA A 210 -16.43 1.00 16.19
N ASN A 211 -17.05 0.36 17.20
CA ASN A 211 -16.41 0.08 18.49
C ASN A 211 -15.29 -0.95 18.32
N ALA A 212 -15.54 -2.06 17.63
CA ALA A 212 -14.52 -3.08 17.39
C ALA A 212 -13.30 -2.53 16.64
N ALA A 213 -13.53 -1.70 15.60
CA ALA A 213 -12.45 -1.03 14.88
C ALA A 213 -11.63 -0.12 15.81
N ARG A 214 -12.29 0.76 16.56
CA ARG A 214 -11.67 1.72 17.46
C ARG A 214 -10.83 1.02 18.53
N ASP A 215 -11.41 0.05 19.22
CA ASP A 215 -10.78 -0.61 20.38
C ASP A 215 -9.55 -1.43 19.92
N SER A 216 -9.68 -2.13 18.79
CA SER A 216 -8.56 -2.85 18.19
C SER A 216 -7.44 -1.90 17.75
N LEU A 217 -7.76 -0.83 17.03
CA LEU A 217 -6.73 0.08 16.48
C LEU A 217 -6.07 0.94 17.55
N THR A 218 -6.79 1.37 18.58
CA THR A 218 -6.24 2.20 19.67
C THR A 218 -5.06 1.50 20.35
N SER A 219 -5.22 0.22 20.69
CA SER A 219 -4.14 -0.57 21.28
C SER A 219 -3.04 -0.89 20.28
N TRP A 220 -3.42 -1.30 19.06
CA TRP A 220 -2.49 -1.72 18.02
C TRP A 220 -1.54 -0.60 17.57
N LEU A 221 -2.05 0.62 17.41
CA LEU A 221 -1.27 1.80 17.00
C LEU A 221 -0.15 2.19 17.98
N THR A 222 -0.21 1.73 19.24
CA THR A 222 0.89 1.94 20.20
C THR A 222 2.13 1.11 19.89
N THR A 223 1.98 0.05 19.10
CA THR A 223 3.05 -0.90 18.76
C THR A 223 3.66 -0.66 17.38
N TYR A 224 2.96 0.06 16.50
CA TYR A 224 3.42 0.34 15.14
C TYR A 224 4.16 1.68 15.07
N PRO A 225 5.36 1.73 14.44
CA PRO A 225 6.15 2.95 14.38
C PRO A 225 5.41 4.07 13.66
N ARG A 226 5.48 5.29 14.22
CA ARG A 226 4.87 6.50 13.61
C ARG A 226 5.39 6.78 12.19
N SER A 227 6.62 6.36 11.89
CA SER A 227 7.24 6.49 10.57
C SER A 227 6.85 5.37 9.57
N GLY A 228 6.07 4.37 10.01
CA GLY A 228 5.53 3.33 9.16
C GLY A 228 4.47 3.87 8.19
N ALA A 229 4.41 3.28 6.99
CA ALA A 229 3.62 3.85 5.89
C ALA A 229 2.10 3.84 6.13
N LEU A 230 1.61 2.93 6.97
CA LEU A 230 0.19 2.82 7.32
C LEU A 230 -0.21 3.51 8.63
N TYR A 231 0.73 4.16 9.34
CA TYR A 231 0.44 4.69 10.67
C TYR A 231 -0.66 5.76 10.63
N SER A 232 -0.52 6.75 9.75
CA SER A 232 -1.52 7.81 9.57
C SER A 232 -2.84 7.26 9.07
N HIS A 233 -2.81 6.30 8.14
CA HIS A 233 -4.02 5.72 7.56
C HIS A 233 -4.82 4.88 8.57
N LEU A 234 -4.15 4.10 9.40
CA LEU A 234 -4.78 3.37 10.49
C LEU A 234 -5.26 4.32 11.60
N SER A 235 -4.55 5.43 11.83
CA SER A 235 -5.03 6.49 12.73
C SER A 235 -6.29 7.18 12.19
N TRP A 236 -6.41 7.34 10.88
CA TRP A 236 -7.62 7.83 10.22
C TRP A 236 -8.81 6.88 10.45
N HIS A 237 -8.64 5.57 10.25
CA HIS A 237 -9.68 4.58 10.60
C HIS A 237 -10.08 4.65 12.08
N CYS A 238 -9.11 4.76 12.98
CA CYS A 238 -9.37 4.90 14.42
C CYS A 238 -10.17 6.18 14.72
N ALA A 239 -9.83 7.30 14.08
CA ALA A 239 -10.54 8.57 14.22
C ALA A 239 -11.99 8.50 13.70
N LEU A 240 -12.24 7.76 12.62
CA LEU A 240 -13.61 7.50 12.17
C LEU A 240 -14.41 6.69 13.21
N GLY A 241 -13.80 5.67 13.82
CA GLY A 241 -14.44 4.92 14.91
C GLY A 241 -14.78 5.81 16.11
N HIS A 242 -13.89 6.75 16.48
CA HIS A 242 -14.21 7.76 17.49
C HIS A 242 -15.36 8.67 17.07
N LEU A 243 -15.37 9.16 15.83
CA LEU A 243 -16.41 10.04 15.31
C LEU A 243 -17.78 9.34 15.32
N GLU A 244 -17.87 8.11 14.82
CA GLU A 244 -19.09 7.31 14.75
C GLU A 244 -19.63 6.93 16.13
N THR A 245 -18.75 6.79 17.14
CA THR A 245 -19.13 6.50 18.52
C THR A 245 -19.40 7.76 19.36
N GLY A 246 -19.33 8.95 18.77
CA GLY A 246 -19.65 10.24 19.40
C GLY A 246 -18.50 10.89 20.17
N ASP A 247 -17.29 10.33 20.14
CA ASP A 247 -16.09 10.91 20.74
C ASP A 247 -15.36 11.84 19.75
N ALA A 248 -16.03 12.95 19.42
CA ALA A 248 -15.51 13.95 18.49
C ALA A 248 -14.16 14.54 18.94
N ALA A 249 -13.96 14.68 20.25
CA ALA A 249 -12.71 15.23 20.80
C ALA A 249 -11.51 14.29 20.52
N ALA A 250 -11.68 12.98 20.68
CA ALA A 250 -10.64 12.02 20.32
C ALA A 250 -10.42 11.91 18.81
N ALA A 251 -11.50 11.91 18.03
CA ALA A 251 -11.40 11.91 16.57
C ALA A 251 -10.57 13.08 16.05
N PHE A 252 -10.87 14.29 16.51
CA PHE A 252 -10.18 15.51 16.06
C PHE A 252 -8.74 15.62 16.59
N ARG A 253 -8.48 15.13 17.80
CA ARG A 253 -7.11 15.02 18.32
C ARG A 253 -6.25 14.10 17.44
N LEU A 254 -6.75 12.90 17.10
CA LEU A 254 -6.04 11.98 16.21
C LEU A 254 -5.78 12.60 14.83
N PHE A 255 -6.75 13.34 14.28
CA PHE A 255 -6.54 14.10 13.04
C PHE A 255 -5.31 14.99 13.14
N ARG A 256 -5.29 15.91 14.12
CA ARG A 256 -4.17 16.85 14.30
C ARG A 256 -2.83 16.18 14.58
N GLU A 257 -2.84 15.08 15.32
CA GLU A 257 -1.61 14.46 15.81
C GLU A 257 -1.04 13.39 14.86
N ALA A 258 -1.84 12.78 14.00
CA ALA A 258 -1.41 11.60 13.26
C ALA A 258 -1.61 11.66 11.75
N PHE A 259 -2.59 12.40 11.22
CA PHE A 259 -2.90 12.34 9.80
C PHE A 259 -3.35 13.66 9.15
N ALA A 260 -3.22 14.80 9.84
CA ALA A 260 -3.25 16.11 9.21
C ALA A 260 -2.06 16.27 8.22
N PRO A 261 -2.19 17.13 7.19
CA PRO A 261 -1.20 17.23 6.11
C PRO A 261 0.26 17.41 6.55
N GLU A 262 0.50 18.11 7.65
CA GLU A 262 1.81 18.43 8.20
C GLU A 262 2.50 17.27 8.95
N VAL A 263 1.72 16.32 9.49
CA VAL A 263 2.23 15.21 10.32
C VAL A 263 2.06 13.83 9.68
N HIS A 264 1.31 13.72 8.59
CA HIS A 264 0.98 12.45 7.97
C HIS A 264 2.21 11.74 7.39
N SER A 265 2.46 10.50 7.82
CA SER A 265 3.65 9.68 7.52
C SER A 265 3.55 8.82 6.26
N GLY A 266 2.32 8.59 5.77
CA GLY A 266 2.07 7.84 4.54
C GLY A 266 2.37 8.62 3.24
N PRO A 267 2.20 7.97 2.07
CA PRO A 267 2.51 8.57 0.77
C PRO A 267 1.62 9.79 0.47
N PRO A 268 2.05 10.69 -0.44
CA PRO A 268 1.32 11.91 -0.77
C PRO A 268 -0.16 11.71 -1.07
N ARG A 269 -0.55 10.62 -1.75
CA ARG A 269 -1.97 10.35 -2.05
C ARG A 269 -2.76 9.94 -0.81
N GLY A 270 -2.17 9.15 0.09
CA GLY A 270 -2.80 8.79 1.37
C GLY A 270 -3.11 10.02 2.19
N LYS A 271 -2.16 10.97 2.25
CA LYS A 271 -2.33 12.27 2.92
C LYS A 271 -3.56 13.04 2.43
N VAL A 272 -3.77 13.09 1.11
CA VAL A 272 -4.97 13.74 0.53
C VAL A 272 -6.23 13.00 0.92
N ASN A 273 -6.25 11.69 0.67
CA ASN A 273 -7.44 10.88 0.84
C ASN A 273 -7.89 10.93 2.30
N ASP A 274 -7.01 10.64 3.25
CA ASP A 274 -7.33 10.54 4.68
C ASP A 274 -7.76 11.91 5.25
N THR A 275 -7.01 12.98 4.92
CA THR A 275 -7.34 14.34 5.38
C THR A 275 -8.70 14.80 4.88
N VAL A 276 -8.91 14.79 3.56
CA VAL A 276 -10.14 15.30 2.94
C VAL A 276 -11.34 14.46 3.35
N SER A 277 -11.17 13.14 3.39
CA SER A 277 -12.18 12.17 3.79
C SER A 277 -12.65 12.39 5.23
N PHE A 278 -11.72 12.70 6.15
CA PHE A 278 -12.05 13.01 7.54
C PHE A 278 -12.74 14.37 7.68
N LEU A 279 -12.17 15.45 7.11
CA LEU A 279 -12.73 16.80 7.22
C LEU A 279 -14.15 16.88 6.67
N TRP A 280 -14.43 16.17 5.57
CA TRP A 280 -15.77 16.09 5.03
C TRP A 280 -16.74 15.35 5.96
N ARG A 281 -16.34 14.18 6.49
CA ARG A 281 -17.18 13.42 7.43
C ARG A 281 -17.40 14.14 8.76
N TRP A 282 -16.41 14.90 9.22
CA TRP A 282 -16.51 15.77 10.38
C TRP A 282 -17.66 16.77 10.24
N GLU A 283 -17.74 17.47 9.09
CA GLU A 283 -18.85 18.38 8.80
C GLU A 283 -20.19 17.67 8.62
N LEU A 284 -20.21 16.50 7.95
CA LEU A 284 -21.43 15.70 7.80
C LEU A 284 -21.97 15.18 9.15
N ALA A 285 -21.10 14.98 10.13
CA ALA A 285 -21.47 14.64 11.50
C ALA A 285 -22.01 15.86 12.31
N GLY A 286 -22.10 17.04 11.69
CA GLY A 286 -22.66 18.25 12.29
C GLY A 286 -21.66 19.10 13.05
N HIS A 287 -20.37 18.78 12.99
CA HIS A 287 -19.33 19.59 13.61
C HIS A 287 -18.96 20.81 12.74
N PRO A 288 -18.53 21.92 13.36
CA PRO A 288 -18.17 23.12 12.60
C PRO A 288 -16.95 22.87 11.71
N ARG A 289 -16.97 23.51 10.53
CA ARG A 289 -15.84 23.53 9.60
C ARG A 289 -14.59 24.12 10.26
N ASP A 290 -13.47 23.41 10.14
CA ASP A 290 -12.14 23.95 10.40
C ASP A 290 -11.56 24.56 9.12
N ALA A 291 -11.60 25.89 9.03
CA ALA A 291 -11.13 26.60 7.85
C ALA A 291 -9.60 26.53 7.65
N ASP A 292 -8.82 26.41 8.73
CA ASP A 292 -7.36 26.28 8.65
C ASP A 292 -6.98 24.89 8.13
N ALA A 293 -7.63 23.84 8.63
CA ALA A 293 -7.40 22.47 8.16
C ALA A 293 -7.75 22.29 6.68
N TRP A 294 -8.87 22.86 6.21
CA TRP A 294 -9.22 22.84 4.79
C TRP A 294 -8.24 23.63 3.92
N ARG A 295 -7.75 24.78 4.38
CA ARG A 295 -6.69 25.51 3.66
C ARG A 295 -5.42 24.67 3.55
N ALA A 296 -4.97 24.07 4.64
CA ALA A 296 -3.79 23.21 4.61
C ALA A 296 -3.95 22.02 3.64
N ALA A 297 -5.13 21.40 3.62
CA ALA A 297 -5.46 20.34 2.66
C ALA A 297 -5.44 20.86 1.21
N HIS A 298 -6.06 22.02 0.95
CA HIS A 298 -6.11 22.66 -0.37
C HIS A 298 -4.72 23.05 -0.89
N ASP A 299 -3.90 23.69 -0.06
CA ASP A 299 -2.53 24.09 -0.41
C ASP A 299 -1.67 22.86 -0.75
N PHE A 300 -1.79 21.80 0.05
CA PHE A 300 -1.09 20.54 -0.20
C PHE A 300 -1.49 19.91 -1.54
N VAL A 301 -2.80 19.77 -1.83
CA VAL A 301 -3.24 19.14 -3.09
C VAL A 301 -2.86 19.95 -4.32
N THR A 302 -2.90 21.28 -4.22
CA THR A 302 -2.56 22.17 -5.33
C THR A 302 -1.07 22.08 -5.70
N GLY A 303 -0.20 22.00 -4.69
CA GLY A 303 1.24 21.84 -4.91
C GLY A 303 1.65 20.42 -5.34
N ALA A 304 1.11 19.39 -4.68
CA ALA A 304 1.54 18.01 -4.89
C ALA A 304 0.92 17.33 -6.12
N PHE A 305 -0.29 17.76 -6.54
CA PHE A 305 -1.05 17.11 -7.61
C PHE A 305 -1.60 18.13 -8.63
N PRO A 306 -0.72 18.86 -9.35
CA PRO A 306 -1.15 19.89 -10.30
C PRO A 306 -1.88 19.34 -11.53
N ARG A 307 -1.87 18.02 -11.76
CA ARG A 307 -2.55 17.33 -12.85
C ARG A 307 -3.35 16.14 -12.31
N PRO A 308 -4.47 15.75 -12.96
CA PRO A 308 -5.16 14.51 -12.66
C PRO A 308 -4.29 13.29 -12.93
N GLY A 309 -4.66 12.17 -12.32
CA GLY A 309 -4.02 10.90 -12.66
C GLY A 309 -4.60 9.66 -12.01
N LEU A 310 -5.32 9.76 -10.89
CA LEU A 310 -6.01 8.61 -10.29
C LEU A 310 -7.38 9.08 -9.81
N ALA A 311 -8.43 8.61 -10.49
CA ALA A 311 -9.81 9.04 -10.28
C ALA A 311 -10.20 9.10 -8.78
N PHE A 312 -9.83 8.08 -7.99
CA PHE A 312 -10.13 8.04 -6.56
C PHE A 312 -9.54 9.25 -5.79
N SER A 313 -8.26 9.56 -5.99
CA SER A 313 -7.65 10.74 -5.37
C SER A 313 -8.11 12.05 -6.01
N ASP A 314 -8.38 12.04 -7.32
CA ASP A 314 -8.86 13.23 -8.03
C ASP A 314 -10.23 13.70 -7.51
N MET A 315 -11.11 12.79 -7.09
CA MET A 315 -12.35 13.15 -6.41
C MET A 315 -12.12 13.84 -5.06
N HIS A 316 -11.14 13.39 -4.27
CA HIS A 316 -10.79 14.05 -3.00
C HIS A 316 -10.17 15.44 -3.26
N ILE A 317 -9.33 15.57 -4.28
CA ILE A 317 -8.75 16.86 -4.66
C ILE A 317 -9.84 17.82 -5.13
N ALA A 318 -10.77 17.35 -5.97
CA ALA A 318 -11.91 18.13 -6.42
C ALA A 318 -12.78 18.60 -5.25
N LEU A 319 -13.03 17.73 -4.26
CA LEU A 319 -13.75 18.10 -3.04
C LEU A 319 -13.02 19.19 -2.25
N ALA A 320 -11.70 19.08 -2.06
CA ALA A 320 -10.92 20.13 -1.40
C ALA A 320 -10.95 21.47 -2.15
N GLN A 321 -10.87 21.43 -3.48
CA GLN A 321 -11.00 22.62 -4.34
C GLN A 321 -12.39 23.25 -4.24
N ALA A 322 -13.45 22.45 -4.24
CA ALA A 322 -14.82 22.90 -4.10
C ALA A 322 -15.08 23.55 -2.74
N VAL A 323 -14.62 22.92 -1.64
CA VAL A 323 -14.76 23.48 -0.29
C VAL A 323 -13.99 24.80 -0.13
N ALA A 324 -12.84 24.93 -0.80
CA ALA A 324 -12.07 26.17 -0.84
C ALA A 324 -12.67 27.26 -1.75
N GLY A 325 -13.74 26.98 -2.51
CA GLY A 325 -14.34 27.91 -3.47
C GLY A 325 -13.45 28.18 -4.70
N ASN A 326 -12.52 27.27 -5.02
CA ASN A 326 -11.60 27.42 -6.15
C ASN A 326 -12.18 26.78 -7.43
N GLU A 327 -13.20 27.43 -7.98
CA GLU A 327 -13.92 26.96 -9.18
C GLU A 327 -12.99 26.79 -10.39
N ALA A 328 -12.04 27.71 -10.59
CA ALA A 328 -11.09 27.64 -11.70
C ALA A 328 -10.22 26.36 -11.64
N ALA A 329 -9.75 25.98 -10.45
CA ALA A 329 -8.95 24.76 -10.29
C ALA A 329 -9.79 23.49 -10.49
N LEU A 330 -11.07 23.53 -10.10
CA LEU A 330 -12.01 22.43 -10.32
C LEU A 330 -12.30 22.24 -11.81
N GLU A 331 -12.58 23.32 -12.55
CA GLU A 331 -12.80 23.26 -14.00
C GLU A 331 -11.57 22.75 -14.76
N VAL A 332 -10.36 23.17 -14.37
CA VAL A 332 -9.13 22.67 -14.99
C VAL A 332 -9.00 21.16 -14.80
N ARG A 333 -9.33 20.66 -13.60
CA ARG A 333 -9.28 19.23 -13.28
C ARG A 333 -10.34 18.45 -14.07
N GLU A 334 -11.58 18.95 -14.13
CA GLU A 334 -12.66 18.34 -14.90
C GLU A 334 -12.31 18.20 -16.39
N ARG A 335 -11.74 19.25 -17.01
CA ARG A 335 -11.33 19.21 -18.43
C ARG A 335 -10.20 18.22 -18.74
N GLN A 336 -9.56 17.65 -17.72
CA GLN A 336 -8.38 16.78 -17.84
C GLN A 336 -8.65 15.32 -17.42
N ILE A 337 -9.87 14.99 -16.97
CA ILE A 337 -10.34 13.63 -16.64
C ILE A 337 -11.10 13.07 -17.85
#